data_AF-A0A2N6AB04-F1
#
_entry.id   AF-A0A2N6AB04-F1
#
_cell.length_a   1.000
_cell.length_b   1.000
_cell.length_c   1.000
_cell.angle_alpha   90.00
_cell.angle_beta   90.00
_cell.angle_gamma   90.00
#
_symmetry.space_group_name_H-M   'P 1'
#
loop_
_entity.id
_entity.type
_entity.pdbx_description
1 polymer ?
#
loop_
_entity_poly.entity_id
_entity_poly.type
_entity_poly.pdbx_seq_one_letter_code
_entity_poly.pdbx_strand_id
1 'polypeptide(L)' 'MANSKYFSDESAINESSNLSLLRNHSKSYLHHLQKIKDPLGARLASLHNLEFYTTLMQKVQNDILKDEF' A
#
# COMPACT_ATOMS: atom_id res chain seq x y z
N MET A 1 -2.44 6.37 -8.30
CA MET A 1 -2.98 7.03 -7.09
C MET A 1 -2.78 8.55 -7.18
N ALA A 2 -3.03 9.15 -8.36
CA ALA A 2 -2.88 10.59 -8.60
C ALA A 2 -4.16 11.36 -8.26
N ASN A 3 -4.81 10.99 -7.16
CA ASN A 3 -5.98 11.70 -6.69
C ASN A 3 -5.50 12.93 -5.91
N SER A 4 -6.03 14.11 -6.24
CA SER A 4 -5.67 15.38 -5.60
C SER A 4 -5.83 15.37 -4.09
N LYS A 5 -6.72 14.52 -3.56
CA LYS A 5 -6.94 14.37 -2.11
C LYS A 5 -5.69 13.94 -1.33
N TYR A 6 -4.72 13.30 -1.99
CA TYR A 6 -3.49 12.83 -1.34
C TYR A 6 -2.36 13.85 -1.38
N PHE A 7 -2.56 15.00 -2.03
CA PHE A 7 -1.49 15.99 -2.25
C PHE A 7 -0.84 16.47 -0.94
N SER A 8 -1.63 16.62 0.13
CA SER A 8 -1.17 17.08 1.45
C SER A 8 -1.48 16.07 2.56
N ASP A 9 -1.66 14.80 2.20
CA ASP A 9 -1.92 13.73 3.16
C ASP A 9 -0.61 13.18 3.71
N GLU A 10 -0.20 13.68 4.88
CA GLU A 10 1.03 13.27 5.57
C GLU A 10 0.91 11.93 6.32
N SER A 11 -0.27 11.29 6.31
CA SER A 11 -0.40 9.95 6.89
C SER A 11 0.42 8.93 6.09
N ALA A 12 0.86 7.88 6.77
CA ALA A 12 1.65 6.82 6.16
C ALA A 12 0.90 6.19 4.98
N ILE A 13 1.63 5.65 3.99
CA ILE A 13 1.04 4.88 2.89
C ILE A 13 0.19 3.74 3.46
N ASN A 14 0.74 3.01 4.44
CA ASN A 14 0.01 2.01 5.19
C ASN A 14 0.57 1.88 6.62
N GLU A 15 -0.17 2.37 7.62
CA GLU A 15 0.23 2.33 9.04
C GLU A 15 0.32 0.91 9.61
N SER A 16 -0.50 -0.02 9.11
CA SER A 16 -0.53 -1.42 9.55
C SER A 16 0.37 -2.35 8.73
N SER A 17 1.15 -1.79 7.80
CA SER A 17 2.07 -2.58 6.98
C SER A 17 3.15 -3.24 7.84
N ASN A 18 3.55 -4.45 7.48
CA ASN A 18 4.73 -5.10 8.04
C ASN A 18 6.03 -4.45 7.55
N LEU A 19 5.97 -3.71 6.44
CA LEU A 19 7.11 -3.07 5.80
C LEU A 19 7.31 -1.65 6.33
N SER A 20 8.47 -1.40 6.96
CA SER A 20 8.80 -0.07 7.52
C SER A 20 8.77 1.04 6.47
N LEU A 21 9.12 0.74 5.22
CA LEU A 21 9.03 1.68 4.10
C LEU A 21 7.62 2.23 3.90
N LEU A 22 6.58 1.39 4.03
CA LEU A 22 5.19 1.81 3.85
C LEU A 22 4.63 2.54 5.08
N ARG A 23 5.23 2.34 6.25
CA ARG A 23 4.91 3.08 7.48
C ARG A 23 5.60 4.44 7.57
N ASN A 24 6.80 4.57 6.99
CA ASN A 24 7.62 5.77 7.13
C ASN A 24 7.46 6.78 5.98
N HIS A 25 6.91 6.35 4.84
CA HIS A 25 6.60 7.25 3.72
C HIS A 25 5.14 7.68 3.77
N SER A 26 4.90 8.96 3.52
CA SER A 26 3.55 9.53 3.48
C SER A 26 2.85 9.31 2.14
N LYS A 27 1.52 9.41 2.15
CA LYS A 27 0.72 9.43 0.92
C LYS A 27 1.01 10.65 0.05
N SER A 28 1.33 11.80 0.65
CA SER A 28 1.77 13.01 -0.06
C SER A 28 3.10 12.78 -0.80
N TYR A 29 4.05 12.09 -0.18
CA TYR A 29 5.31 11.72 -0.81
C TYR A 29 5.11 10.75 -1.97
N LEU A 30 4.29 9.70 -1.78
CA LEU A 30 3.95 8.77 -2.86
C LEU A 30 3.26 9.48 -4.04
N HIS A 31 2.33 10.40 -3.75
CA HIS A 31 1.66 11.22 -4.75
C HIS A 31 2.66 12.09 -5.52
N HIS A 32 3.62 12.72 -4.82
CA HIS A 32 4.69 13.49 -5.43
C HIS A 32 5.52 12.63 -6.40
N LEU A 33 6.00 11.47 -5.96
CA LEU A 33 6.77 10.53 -6.80
C LEU A 33 6.02 10.12 -8.07
N GLN A 34 4.70 9.86 -7.94
CA GLN A 34 3.86 9.54 -9.11
C GLN A 34 3.73 10.74 -10.06
N LYS A 35 3.63 11.97 -9.54
CA LYS A 35 3.52 13.19 -10.35
C LYS A 35 4.79 13.45 -11.16
N ILE A 36 5.96 13.22 -10.57
CA ILE A 36 7.26 13.39 -11.26
C ILE A 36 7.68 12.14 -12.06
N LYS A 37 6.86 11.10 -12.08
CA LYS A 37 7.13 9.81 -12.75
C LYS A 37 8.42 9.13 -12.28
N ASP A 38 8.73 9.27 -10.99
CA ASP A 38 9.86 8.56 -10.39
C ASP A 38 9.53 7.06 -10.25
N PRO A 39 10.42 6.15 -10.70
CA PRO A 39 10.22 4.69 -10.58
C PRO A 39 9.98 4.21 -9.14
N LEU A 40 10.49 4.93 -8.13
CA LEU A 40 10.24 4.62 -6.72
C LEU A 40 8.75 4.66 -6.39
N GLY A 41 7.99 5.57 -6.99
CA GLY A 41 6.54 5.66 -6.79
C GLY A 41 5.81 4.41 -7.28
N ALA A 42 6.23 3.85 -8.43
CA ALA A 42 5.70 2.60 -8.93
C ALA A 42 6.12 1.42 -8.03
N ARG A 43 7.40 1.38 -7.59
CA ARG A 43 7.91 0.33 -6.70
C ARG A 43 7.18 0.28 -5.36
N LEU A 44 6.95 1.43 -4.72
CA LEU A 44 6.21 1.53 -3.46
C LEU A 44 4.76 1.07 -3.61
N ALA A 45 4.09 1.47 -4.71
CA ALA A 45 2.74 1.02 -5.00
C ALA A 45 2.67 -0.50 -5.25
N SER A 46 3.61 -1.05 -6.02
CA SER A 46 3.71 -2.50 -6.24
C SER A 46 3.96 -3.27 -4.95
N LEU A 47 4.82 -2.75 -4.06
CA LEU A 47 5.12 -3.36 -2.77
C LEU A 47 3.88 -3.39 -1.86
N HIS A 48 3.15 -2.29 -1.78
CA HIS A 48 1.89 -2.20 -1.03
C HIS A 48 0.84 -3.17 -1.59
N ASN A 49 0.68 -3.20 -2.92
CA ASN A 49 -0.27 -4.11 -3.56
C ASN A 49 0.08 -5.57 -3.30
N LEU A 50 1.36 -5.95 -3.39
CA LEU A 50 1.80 -7.31 -3.15
C LEU A 50 1.50 -7.75 -1.72
N GLU A 51 1.84 -6.92 -0.73
CA GLU A 51 1.51 -7.17 0.68
C GLU A 51 0.00 -7.35 0.89
N PHE A 52 -0.81 -6.47 0.29
CA PHE A 52 -2.27 -6.57 0.35
C PHE A 52 -2.79 -7.89 -0.24
N TYR A 53 -2.35 -8.27 -1.44
CA TYR A 53 -2.80 -9.51 -2.08
C TYR A 53 -2.35 -10.75 -1.30
N THR A 54 -1.12 -10.78 -0.80
CA THR A 54 -0.65 -11.90 0.03
C THR A 54 -1.51 -12.04 1.29
N THR A 55 -1.81 -10.92 1.96
CA THR A 55 -2.63 -10.92 3.19
C THR A 55 -4.07 -11.35 2.89
N LEU A 56 -4.64 -10.86 1.79
CA LEU A 56 -5.98 -11.22 1.35
C LEU A 56 -6.08 -12.72 1.02
N MET A 57 -5.13 -13.26 0.28
CA MET A 57 -5.12 -14.68 -0.09
C MET A 57 -4.94 -15.58 1.14
N GLN A 58 -4.12 -15.18 2.11
CA GLN A 58 -3.99 -15.90 3.38
C GLN A 58 -5.31 -15.90 4.16
N LYS A 59 -6.03 -14.77 4.19
CA LYS A 59 -7.34 -14.70 4.82
C LYS A 59 -8.34 -15.65 4.13
N VAL A 60 -8.46 -15.57 2.81
CA VAL A 60 -9.34 -16.46 2.04
C VAL A 60 -9.01 -17.93 2.30
N GLN A 61 -7.72 -18.29 2.29
CA GLN A 61 -7.30 -19.66 2.60
C GLN A 61 -7.73 -20.10 4.01
N ASN A 62 -7.57 -19.24 5.01
CA ASN A 62 -7.97 -19.54 6.38
C ASN A 62 -9.49 -19.69 6.54
N ASP A 63 -10.26 -18.83 5.88
CA ASP A 63 -11.73 -18.88 5.93
C ASP A 63 -12.25 -20.18 5.28
N ILE A 64 -11.64 -20.62 4.16
CA ILE A 64 -11.94 -21.93 3.54
C ILE A 64 -11.61 -23.08 4.48
N LEU A 65 -10.45 -23.06 5.15
CA LEU A 65 -10.05 -24.13 6.08
C LEU A 65 -10.96 -24.23 7.32
N LYS A 66 -11.62 -23.14 7.70
CA LYS A 66 -12.56 -23.08 8.82
C LYS A 66 -14.01 -23.35 8.41
N ASP A 67 -14.28 -23.51 7.11
CA ASP A 67 -15.64 -23.60 6.55
C ASP A 67 -16.47 -22.34 6.87
N GLU A 68 -15.81 -21.17 6.90
CA GLU A 68 -16.38 -19.85 7.20
C GLU A 68 -16.48 -18.95 5.96
N PHE A 69 -16.29 -19.51 4.75
CA PHE A 69 -16.28 -18.76 3.48
C PHE A 69 -17.67 -18.58 2.87
#